data_AF-A0A370QJC1-F1
#
_entry.id   AF-A0A370QJC1-F1
#
_cell.length_a   1.000
_cell.length_b   1.000
_cell.length_c   1.000
_cell.angle_alpha   90.00
_cell.angle_beta   90.00
_cell.angle_gamma   90.00
#
_symmetry.space_group_name_H-M   'P 1'
#
loop_
_entity.id
_entity.type
_entity.pdbx_description
1 polymer ?
#
loop_
_entity_poly.entity_id
_entity_poly.type
_entity_poly.pdbx_seq_one_letter_code
_entity_poly.pdbx_strand_id
1 'polypeptide(L)'
;MSEGKAILYVAGTILLLFVGLYRYYVSQKLKRIAKNRPSLHKFEYIKKMEAQDFSYKITDEVYDAIQMRIKVENFDLYPEDDLLNLFKIDTLQAENLIDNLLDELDLVPPSEETYKQIFKENRSIVNSIYILKLLHKCKNKSDTKPVL
;
A
#
# COMPACT_ATOMS: atom_id res chain seq x y z
N MET A 1 17.18 13.38 -40.21
CA MET A 1 17.16 12.84 -38.83
C MET A 1 18.30 11.84 -38.74
N SER A 2 19.29 12.01 -37.85
CA SER A 2 20.47 11.13 -37.83
C SER A 2 20.05 9.69 -37.53
N GLU A 3 20.56 8.72 -38.28
CA GLU A 3 20.20 7.30 -38.19
C GLU A 3 20.37 6.75 -36.76
N GLY A 4 21.37 7.25 -36.02
CA GLY A 4 21.58 6.90 -34.61
C GLY A 4 20.43 7.34 -33.68
N LYS A 5 19.74 8.45 -33.97
CA LYS A 5 18.57 8.88 -33.19
C LYS A 5 17.38 7.95 -33.43
N ALA A 6 17.19 7.50 -34.68
CA ALA A 6 16.10 6.60 -35.03
C ALA A 6 16.22 5.23 -34.33
N ILE A 7 17.43 4.66 -34.27
CA ILE A 7 17.70 3.40 -33.54
C ILE A 7 17.41 3.56 -32.05
N LEU A 8 17.80 4.69 -31.44
CA LEU A 8 17.56 4.97 -30.03
C LEU A 8 16.05 5.04 -29.71
N TYR A 9 15.26 5.69 -30.57
CA TYR A 9 13.81 5.74 -30.42
C TYR A 9 13.17 4.35 -30.52
N VAL A 10 13.55 3.55 -31.51
CA VAL A 10 13.01 2.19 -31.69
C VAL A 10 13.38 1.31 -30.48
N ALA A 11 14.62 1.35 -30.01
CA ALA A 11 15.05 0.61 -28.83
C ALA A 11 14.28 1.05 -27.57
N GLY A 12 14.08 2.36 -27.39
CA GLY A 12 13.27 2.91 -26.29
C GLY A 12 11.81 2.46 -26.35
N THR A 13 11.19 2.46 -27.53
CA THR A 13 9.80 1.99 -27.71
C THR A 13 9.66 0.50 -27.41
N ILE A 14 10.61 -0.33 -27.88
CA ILE A 14 10.62 -1.77 -27.59
C ILE A 14 10.77 -2.01 -26.08
N LEU A 15 11.66 -1.29 -25.41
CA LEU A 15 11.85 -1.38 -23.96
C LEU A 15 10.56 -1.02 -23.20
N LEU A 16 9.89 0.07 -23.58
CA LEU A 16 8.63 0.48 -22.97
C LEU A 16 7.51 -0.55 -23.17
N LEU A 17 7.40 -1.14 -24.38
CA LEU A 17 6.46 -2.23 -24.65
C LEU A 17 6.74 -3.44 -23.77
N PHE A 18 8.01 -3.81 -23.63
CA PHE A 18 8.42 -4.95 -22.80
C PHE A 18 8.09 -4.73 -21.32
N VAL A 19 8.36 -3.52 -20.80
CA VAL A 19 7.98 -3.13 -19.42
C VAL A 19 6.46 -3.17 -19.24
N GLY A 20 5.70 -2.64 -20.20
CA GLY A 20 4.23 -2.65 -20.16
C GLY A 20 3.66 -4.07 -20.14
N LEU A 21 4.14 -4.95 -21.02
CA LEU A 21 3.72 -6.35 -21.08
C LEU A 21 4.11 -7.12 -19.81
N TYR A 22 5.31 -6.89 -19.27
CA TYR A 22 5.76 -7.51 -18.03
C TYR A 22 4.88 -7.11 -16.85
N ARG A 23 4.57 -5.80 -16.69
CA ARG A 23 3.66 -5.31 -15.64
C ARG A 23 2.27 -5.92 -15.78
N TYR A 24 1.76 -6.04 -17.01
CA TYR A 24 0.48 -6.69 -17.28
C TYR A 24 0.48 -8.17 -16.85
N TYR A 25 1.52 -8.93 -17.23
CA TYR A 25 1.67 -10.33 -16.84
C TYR A 25 1.72 -10.50 -15.32
N VAL A 26 2.51 -9.69 -14.61
CA VAL A 26 2.61 -9.72 -13.15
C VAL A 26 1.26 -9.44 -12.50
N SER A 27 0.55 -8.41 -12.94
CA SER A 27 -0.79 -8.08 -12.41
C SER A 27 -1.78 -9.24 -12.61
N GLN A 28 -1.79 -9.88 -13.79
CA GLN A 28 -2.64 -11.03 -14.05
C GLN A 28 -2.27 -12.24 -13.18
N LYS A 29 -0.98 -12.49 -12.97
CA LYS A 29 -0.51 -13.55 -12.07
C LYS A 29 -0.96 -13.30 -10.63
N LEU A 30 -0.82 -12.07 -10.14
CA LEU A 30 -1.25 -11.69 -8.79
C LEU A 30 -2.77 -11.87 -8.60
N LYS A 31 -3.57 -11.48 -9.60
CA LYS A 31 -5.03 -11.69 -9.57
C LYS A 31 -5.42 -13.16 -9.54
N ARG A 32 -4.74 -14.02 -10.29
CA ARG A 32 -4.99 -15.48 -10.24
C ARG A 32 -4.66 -16.07 -8.88
N ILE A 33 -3.56 -15.63 -8.27
CA ILE A 33 -3.18 -16.06 -6.92
C ILE A 33 -4.24 -15.60 -5.93
N ALA A 34 -4.65 -14.33 -5.97
CA ALA A 34 -5.68 -13.78 -5.09
C ALA A 34 -7.01 -14.54 -5.22
N LYS A 35 -7.45 -14.85 -6.45
CA LYS A 35 -8.70 -15.60 -6.69
C LYS A 35 -8.70 -17.01 -6.11
N ASN A 36 -7.53 -17.64 -5.96
CA ASN A 36 -7.39 -19.01 -5.48
C ASN A 36 -7.09 -19.09 -3.97
N ARG A 37 -6.96 -17.95 -3.28
CA ARG A 37 -6.82 -17.94 -1.83
C ARG A 37 -8.19 -18.15 -1.17
N PRO A 38 -8.24 -18.77 0.01
CA PRO A 38 -9.45 -18.74 0.82
C PRO A 38 -9.86 -17.28 1.09
N SER A 39 -11.15 -17.01 1.34
CA SER A 39 -11.55 -15.67 1.81
C SER A 39 -10.92 -15.42 3.18
N LEU A 40 -10.44 -14.19 3.42
CA LEU A 40 -9.93 -13.78 4.71
C LEU A 40 -10.86 -12.71 5.27
N HIS A 41 -11.81 -13.17 6.09
CA HIS A 41 -12.77 -12.27 6.71
C HIS A 41 -12.06 -11.26 7.62
N LYS A 42 -12.65 -10.07 7.77
CA LYS A 42 -12.14 -8.96 8.60
C LYS A 42 -11.66 -9.41 9.98
N PHE A 43 -12.43 -10.27 10.66
CA PHE A 43 -12.05 -10.81 11.97
C PHE A 43 -10.74 -11.61 11.94
N GLU A 44 -10.56 -12.47 10.93
CA GLU A 44 -9.34 -13.27 10.78
C GLU A 44 -8.14 -12.40 10.39
N TYR A 45 -8.38 -11.38 9.56
CA TYR A 45 -7.39 -10.36 9.25
C TYR A 45 -6.92 -9.64 10.52
N ILE A 46 -7.85 -9.15 11.34
CA ILE A 46 -7.52 -8.44 12.59
C ILE A 46 -6.73 -9.35 13.52
N LYS A 47 -7.20 -10.58 13.74
CA LYS A 47 -6.51 -11.56 14.59
C LYS A 47 -5.07 -11.84 14.12
N LYS A 48 -4.83 -11.87 12.80
CA LYS A 48 -3.47 -12.02 12.24
C LYS A 48 -2.58 -10.81 12.49
N MET A 49 -3.15 -9.60 12.59
CA MET A 49 -2.40 -8.37 12.89
C MET A 49 -2.16 -8.23 14.39
N GLU A 50 -3.11 -8.59 15.24
CA GLU A 50 -2.91 -8.64 16.70
C GLU A 50 -1.81 -9.62 17.09
N ALA A 51 -1.69 -10.76 16.38
CA ALA A 51 -0.59 -11.70 16.55
C ALA A 51 0.79 -11.13 16.17
N GLN A 52 0.83 -9.96 15.54
CA GLN A 52 2.04 -9.19 15.21
C GLN A 52 2.14 -7.90 16.06
N ASP A 53 1.47 -7.88 17.21
CA ASP A 53 1.44 -6.76 18.16
C ASP A 53 0.84 -5.45 17.63
N PHE A 54 0.01 -5.52 16.58
CA PHE A 54 -0.77 -4.36 16.14
C PHE A 54 -2.05 -4.20 16.97
N SER A 55 -2.41 -2.95 17.25
CA SER A 55 -3.65 -2.62 17.97
C SER A 55 -4.88 -3.01 17.16
N TYR A 56 -5.85 -3.66 17.82
CA TYR A 56 -7.17 -3.95 17.26
C TYR A 56 -7.78 -2.72 16.60
N LYS A 57 -7.85 -1.59 17.32
CA LYS A 57 -8.53 -0.37 16.87
C LYS A 57 -7.89 0.17 15.58
N ILE A 58 -6.57 0.31 15.57
CA ILE A 58 -5.84 0.83 14.40
C ILE A 58 -5.99 -0.13 13.22
N THR A 59 -5.95 -1.44 13.48
CA THR A 59 -6.12 -2.46 12.45
C THR A 59 -7.51 -2.43 11.82
N ASP A 60 -8.54 -2.27 12.65
CA ASP A 60 -9.94 -2.18 12.23
C ASP A 60 -10.16 -0.97 11.29
N GLU A 61 -9.64 0.20 11.68
CA GLU A 61 -9.73 1.43 10.89
C GLU A 61 -8.95 1.33 9.56
N VAL A 62 -7.75 0.76 9.58
CA VAL A 62 -6.97 0.53 8.34
C VAL A 62 -7.72 -0.40 7.38
N TYR A 63 -8.33 -1.48 7.88
CA TYR A 63 -9.09 -2.40 7.05
C TYR A 63 -10.27 -1.68 6.38
N ASP A 64 -11.05 -0.93 7.14
CA ASP A 64 -12.23 -0.22 6.65
C ASP A 64 -11.87 0.88 5.65
N ALA A 65 -10.80 1.63 5.90
CA ALA A 65 -10.31 2.66 4.99
C ALA A 65 -9.85 2.06 3.65
N ILE A 66 -9.13 0.93 3.68
CA ILE A 66 -8.73 0.21 2.47
C ILE A 66 -9.97 -0.33 1.72
N GLN A 67 -10.93 -0.92 2.44
CA GLN A 67 -12.17 -1.44 1.86
C GLN A 67 -12.98 -0.34 1.14
N MET A 68 -13.17 0.79 1.82
CA MET A 68 -13.89 1.96 1.31
C MET A 68 -13.24 2.51 0.04
N ARG A 69 -11.91 2.41 -0.07
CA ARG A 69 -11.15 2.86 -1.23
C ARG A 69 -11.30 1.94 -2.44
N ILE A 70 -11.28 0.63 -2.23
CA ILE A 70 -11.19 -0.38 -3.29
C ILE A 70 -12.55 -0.65 -3.97
N LYS A 71 -13.68 -0.38 -3.29
CA LYS A 71 -15.05 -0.45 -3.87
C LYS A 71 -15.33 -1.71 -4.71
N VAL A 72 -14.93 -2.89 -4.23
CA VAL A 72 -15.22 -4.19 -4.86
C VAL A 72 -16.30 -4.94 -4.08
N GLU A 73 -17.19 -5.65 -4.79
CA GLU A 73 -18.32 -6.38 -4.18
C GLU A 73 -17.88 -7.50 -3.23
N ASN A 74 -16.74 -8.15 -3.49
CA ASN A 74 -16.18 -9.20 -2.64
C ASN A 74 -14.78 -8.78 -2.21
N PHE A 75 -14.71 -7.97 -1.16
CA PHE A 75 -13.45 -7.46 -0.63
C PHE A 75 -12.82 -8.50 0.30
N ASP A 76 -11.73 -9.10 -0.17
CA ASP A 76 -10.79 -9.88 0.63
C ASP A 76 -9.44 -9.17 0.63
N LEU A 77 -8.93 -8.84 1.82
CA LEU A 77 -7.64 -8.20 1.99
C LEU A 77 -6.69 -9.11 2.75
N TYR A 78 -5.57 -9.42 2.13
CA TYR A 78 -4.45 -10.03 2.83
C TYR A 78 -3.42 -8.98 3.24
N PRO A 79 -2.75 -9.14 4.40
CA PRO A 79 -1.78 -8.18 4.89
C PRO A 79 -0.63 -7.88 3.92
N GLU A 80 -0.22 -8.89 3.16
CA GLU A 80 0.85 -8.83 2.17
C GLU A 80 0.41 -8.31 0.80
N ASP A 81 -0.89 -8.07 0.57
CA ASP A 81 -1.39 -7.67 -0.74
C ASP A 81 -0.89 -6.29 -1.14
N ASP A 82 -0.27 -6.24 -2.31
CA ASP A 82 0.21 -5.00 -2.91
C ASP A 82 -0.98 -4.18 -3.41
N LEU A 83 -1.28 -3.11 -2.69
CA LEU A 83 -2.42 -2.23 -2.99
C LEU A 83 -2.31 -1.58 -4.36
N LEU A 84 -1.08 -1.27 -4.79
CA LEU A 84 -0.85 -0.61 -6.06
C LEU A 84 -1.08 -1.56 -7.24
N ASN A 85 -0.57 -2.78 -7.13
CA ASN A 85 -0.59 -3.73 -8.23
C ASN A 85 -1.85 -4.60 -8.28
N LEU A 86 -2.39 -4.99 -7.12
CA LEU A 86 -3.55 -5.88 -7.03
C LEU A 86 -4.86 -5.11 -7.19
N PHE A 87 -4.99 -3.99 -6.46
CA PHE A 87 -6.21 -3.19 -6.42
C PHE A 87 -6.16 -1.94 -7.29
N LYS A 88 -5.04 -1.70 -7.99
CA LYS A 88 -4.84 -0.53 -8.87
C LYS A 88 -5.03 0.81 -8.16
N ILE A 89 -4.74 0.86 -6.87
CA ILE A 89 -4.63 2.13 -6.14
C ILE A 89 -3.36 2.81 -6.67
N ASP A 90 -3.45 3.99 -7.26
CA ASP A 90 -2.24 4.70 -7.66
C ASP A 90 -1.52 5.30 -6.45
N THR A 91 -0.27 5.75 -6.63
CA THR A 91 0.56 6.27 -5.54
C THR A 91 -0.10 7.44 -4.82
N LEU A 92 -0.73 8.36 -5.56
CA LEU A 92 -1.41 9.53 -4.96
C LEU A 92 -2.62 9.09 -4.14
N GLN A 93 -3.36 8.08 -4.61
CA GLN A 93 -4.47 7.52 -3.85
C GLN A 93 -4.01 6.80 -2.57
N ALA A 94 -2.85 6.16 -2.60
CA ALA A 94 -2.25 5.51 -1.44
C ALA A 94 -1.73 6.53 -0.42
N GLU A 95 -1.10 7.61 -0.87
CA GLU A 95 -0.68 8.72 -0.01
C GLU A 95 -1.90 9.36 0.66
N ASN A 96 -2.94 9.71 -0.11
CA ASN A 96 -4.19 10.25 0.44
C ASN A 96 -4.87 9.30 1.45
N LEU A 97 -4.78 7.98 1.23
CA LEU A 97 -5.32 6.99 2.18
C LEU A 97 -4.58 7.08 3.52
N ILE A 98 -3.25 7.19 3.49
CA ILE A 98 -2.42 7.30 4.70
C ILE A 98 -2.70 8.62 5.40
N ASP A 99 -2.74 9.73 4.67
CA ASP A 99 -2.99 11.06 5.23
C ASP A 99 -4.37 11.12 5.92
N ASN A 100 -5.41 10.58 5.28
CA ASN A 100 -6.74 10.50 5.89
C ASN A 100 -6.74 9.67 7.18
N LEU A 101 -6.06 8.52 7.19
CA LEU A 101 -5.93 7.69 8.39
C LEU A 101 -5.19 8.42 9.52
N LEU A 102 -4.16 9.20 9.21
CA LEU A 102 -3.45 10.00 10.21
C LEU A 102 -4.36 11.07 10.82
N ASP A 103 -5.18 11.72 10.00
CA ASP A 103 -6.11 12.74 10.47
C ASP A 103 -7.27 12.14 11.29
N GLU A 104 -7.85 11.03 10.85
CA GLU A 104 -8.91 10.31 11.58
C GLU A 104 -8.42 9.80 12.95
N LEU A 105 -7.16 9.35 13.03
CA LEU A 105 -6.55 8.85 14.25
C LEU A 105 -5.90 9.94 15.12
N ASP A 106 -5.97 11.21 14.73
CA ASP A 106 -5.29 12.33 15.40
C ASP A 106 -3.77 12.12 15.59
N LEU A 107 -3.13 11.55 14.55
CA LEU A 107 -1.72 11.19 14.53
C LEU A 107 -0.88 12.22 13.79
N VAL A 108 0.33 12.47 14.30
CA VAL A 108 1.36 13.25 13.61
C VAL A 108 2.12 12.31 12.66
N PRO A 109 2.27 12.67 11.38
CA PRO A 109 3.08 11.88 10.44
C PRO A 109 4.51 11.71 10.96
N PRO A 110 5.13 10.54 10.73
CA PRO A 110 6.52 10.32 11.09
C PRO A 110 7.45 11.11 10.16
N SER A 111 8.74 11.19 10.51
CA SER A 111 9.73 11.87 9.67
C SER A 111 9.87 11.21 8.29
N GLU A 112 10.35 11.97 7.31
CA GLU A 112 10.59 11.44 5.97
C GLU A 112 11.60 10.27 5.96
N GLU A 113 12.64 10.31 6.83
CA GLU A 113 13.54 9.17 7.00
C GLU A 113 12.80 7.91 7.48
N THR A 114 11.86 8.07 8.41
CA THR A 114 11.06 6.96 8.95
C THR A 114 10.19 6.35 7.86
N TYR A 115 9.55 7.19 7.03
CA TYR A 115 8.79 6.74 5.86
C TYR A 115 9.66 5.90 4.91
N LYS A 116 10.84 6.41 4.53
CA LYS A 116 11.76 5.72 3.62
C LYS A 116 12.26 4.40 4.21
N GLN A 117 12.54 4.39 5.51
CA GLN A 117 12.98 3.19 6.21
C GLN A 117 11.90 2.10 6.16
N ILE A 118 10.67 2.40 6.59
CA ILE A 118 9.58 1.43 6.62
C ILE A 118 9.23 0.95 5.21
N PHE A 119 9.26 1.85 4.22
CA PHE A 119 9.03 1.49 2.82
C PHE A 119 10.07 0.48 2.32
N LYS A 120 11.35 0.67 2.66
CA LYS A 120 12.43 -0.25 2.31
C LYS A 120 12.30 -1.60 3.03
N GLU A 121 11.99 -1.58 4.33
CA GLU A 121 11.74 -2.79 5.13
C GLU A 121 10.58 -3.62 4.55
N ASN A 122 9.58 -2.96 3.98
CA ASN A 122 8.44 -3.59 3.34
C ASN A 122 8.64 -3.89 1.85
N ARG A 123 9.90 -4.03 1.40
CA ARG A 123 10.27 -4.38 0.02
C ARG A 123 9.72 -3.41 -1.04
N SER A 124 9.53 -2.15 -0.66
CA SER A 124 8.98 -1.10 -1.53
C SER A 124 7.56 -1.40 -2.03
N ILE A 125 6.79 -2.14 -1.25
CA ILE A 125 5.38 -2.45 -1.51
C ILE A 125 4.51 -1.65 -0.55
N VAL A 126 3.45 -1.05 -1.06
CA VAL A 126 2.39 -0.46 -0.25
C VAL A 126 1.34 -1.54 0.00
N ASN A 127 1.40 -2.16 1.18
CA ASN A 127 0.40 -3.12 1.67
C ASN A 127 -0.12 -2.66 3.05
N SER A 128 -1.06 -3.39 3.63
CA SER A 128 -1.62 -2.96 4.93
C SER A 128 -0.59 -3.05 6.07
N ILE A 129 0.37 -3.98 6.00
CA ILE A 129 1.47 -4.06 7.00
C ILE A 129 2.31 -2.78 6.97
N TYR A 130 2.61 -2.26 5.78
CA TYR A 130 3.32 -0.99 5.63
C TYR A 130 2.57 0.16 6.30
N ILE A 131 1.26 0.26 6.04
CA ILE A 131 0.40 1.30 6.64
C ILE A 131 0.38 1.15 8.17
N LEU A 132 0.14 -0.06 8.68
CA LEU A 132 0.10 -0.30 10.13
C LEU A 132 1.42 0.03 10.82
N LYS A 133 2.56 -0.33 10.21
CA LYS A 133 3.89 0.03 10.73
C LYS A 133 4.11 1.54 10.76
N LEU A 134 3.64 2.26 9.74
CA LEU A 134 3.70 3.72 9.72
C LEU A 134 2.89 4.31 10.86
N LEU A 135 1.62 3.93 10.99
CA LEU A 135 0.73 4.43 12.03
C LEU A 135 1.28 4.11 13.44
N HIS A 136 1.89 2.94 13.61
CA HIS A 136 2.52 2.56 14.88
C HIS A 136 3.76 3.40 15.24
N LYS A 137 4.43 4.03 14.26
CA LYS A 137 5.55 4.96 14.49
C LYS A 137 5.10 6.41 14.65
N CYS A 138 3.81 6.69 14.48
CA CYS A 138 3.27 8.03 14.69
C CYS A 138 3.12 8.34 16.17
N LYS A 139 3.05 9.63 16.50
CA LYS A 139 2.75 10.12 17.84
C LYS A 139 1.36 10.75 17.84
N ASN A 140 0.66 10.72 18.96
CA ASN A 140 -0.61 11.45 19.08
C ASN A 140 -0.35 12.96 18.99
N LYS A 141 -1.20 13.70 18.29
CA LYS A 141 -1.13 15.17 18.23
C LYS A 141 -1.23 15.78 19.64
N SER A 142 -2.01 15.17 20.54
CA SER A 142 -2.12 15.56 21.96
C SER A 142 -0.79 15.62 22.70
N ASP A 143 0.16 14.73 22.37
CA ASP A 143 1.41 14.56 23.10
C ASP A 143 2.52 15.51 22.62
N THR A 144 2.24 16.29 21.57
CA THR A 144 3.18 17.24 20.95
C THR A 144 2.88 18.70 21.25
N LYS A 145 1.80 19.02 22.00
CA LYS A 145 1.57 20.39 22.45
C LYS A 145 2.52 20.75 23.59
N PRO A 146 3.30 21.84 23.50
CA PRO A 146 4.01 22.35 24.65
C PRO A 146 2.98 22.78 25.71
N VAL A 147 3.20 22.35 26.95
CA VAL A 147 2.52 22.93 28.11
C VAL A 147 2.90 24.41 28.13
N LEU A 148 1.90 25.28 27.92
CA LEU A 148 2.01 26.74 27.99
C LEU A 148 2.39 27.19 29.41
#